data_AF-A0A835YAG6-F1
#
_entry.id   AF-A0A835YAG6-F1
#
_cell.length_a   1.000
_cell.length_b   1.000
_cell.length_c   1.000
_cell.angle_alpha   90.00
_cell.angle_beta   90.00
_cell.angle_gamma   90.00
#
_symmetry.space_group_name_H-M   'P 1'
#
loop_
_entity.id
_entity.type
_entity.pdbx_description
1 polymer ?
#
loop_
_entity_poly.entity_id
_entity_poly.type
_entity_poly.pdbx_seq_one_letter_code
_entity_poly.pdbx_strand_id
1 'polypeptide(L)'
;MSKPAPGAEPELDPAKLAADPEKIKILMRRDPKFITRLISELDKSMHKVLREKAKRKQEIEDAEKEIEKIDEEIKTHITPNVARLESAIASKSALREHLKQQCDSEFNKVKNLEAEARALIQKSRHTAGKLMRNTAQQRLEEARGFNTSQPTTALLAASGKKPAKPPG
;
A
#
# COMPACT_ATOMS: atom_id res chain seq x y z
N MET A 1 -0.26 -59.59 28.11
CA MET A 1 -0.37 -59.25 29.55
C MET A 1 0.72 -60.02 30.29
N SER A 2 1.83 -59.35 30.60
CA SER A 2 2.99 -59.98 31.25
C SER A 2 2.76 -60.07 32.76
N LYS A 3 2.87 -61.28 33.32
CA LYS A 3 2.91 -61.50 34.77
C LYS A 3 4.16 -60.79 35.36
N PRO A 4 4.05 -60.05 36.48
CA PRO A 4 5.22 -59.49 37.14
C PRO A 4 6.00 -60.59 37.87
N ALA A 5 7.32 -60.40 37.96
CA ALA A 5 8.27 -61.33 38.56
C ALA A 5 8.02 -61.56 40.06
N PRO A 6 8.29 -62.77 40.60
CA PRO A 6 8.11 -63.07 42.01
C PRO A 6 9.24 -62.38 42.80
N GLY A 7 8.92 -61.24 43.41
CA GLY A 7 9.89 -60.40 44.12
C GLY A 7 9.68 -58.89 43.92
N ALA A 8 8.76 -58.48 43.05
CA ALA A 8 8.30 -57.10 43.02
C ALA A 8 7.43 -56.84 44.26
N GLU A 9 8.03 -56.30 45.32
CA GLU A 9 7.25 -55.70 46.41
C GLU A 9 6.34 -54.63 45.81
N PRO A 10 5.05 -54.60 46.19
CA PRO A 10 4.10 -53.66 45.63
C PRO A 10 4.58 -52.24 45.93
N GLU A 11 4.67 -51.41 44.90
CA GLU A 11 4.96 -49.98 45.03
C GLU A 11 3.93 -49.37 46.00
N LEU A 12 4.39 -49.04 47.21
CA LEU A 12 3.54 -48.58 48.31
C LEU A 12 3.21 -47.11 48.07
N ASP A 13 2.00 -46.84 47.60
CA ASP A 13 1.49 -45.47 47.42
C ASP A 13 1.23 -44.82 48.79
N PRO A 14 2.08 -43.87 49.25
CA PRO A 14 2.02 -43.32 50.61
C PRO A 14 0.72 -42.56 50.87
N ALA A 15 0.06 -42.04 49.84
CA ALA A 15 -1.23 -41.37 49.95
C ALA A 15 -2.36 -42.33 50.33
N LYS A 16 -2.29 -43.59 49.89
CA LYS A 16 -3.29 -44.63 50.20
C LYS A 16 -3.07 -45.28 51.57
N LEU A 17 -1.84 -45.24 52.10
CA LEU A 17 -1.53 -45.70 53.45
C LEU A 17 -2.01 -44.71 54.52
N ALA A 18 -1.92 -43.41 54.26
CA ALA A 18 -2.38 -42.37 55.19
C ALA A 18 -3.88 -42.45 55.51
N ALA A 19 -4.67 -43.06 54.63
CA ALA A 19 -6.12 -43.20 54.79
C ALA A 19 -6.54 -44.29 55.80
N ASP A 20 -5.65 -45.21 56.19
CA ASP A 20 -5.99 -46.34 57.07
C ASP A 20 -4.89 -46.62 58.13
N PRO A 21 -4.99 -46.01 59.33
CA PRO A 21 -3.95 -46.09 60.36
C PRO A 21 -3.81 -47.47 61.01
N GLU A 22 -4.85 -48.32 60.98
CA GLU A 22 -4.77 -49.69 61.52
C GLU A 22 -3.92 -50.59 60.61
N LYS A 23 -4.02 -50.39 59.30
CA LYS A 23 -3.20 -51.10 58.31
C LYS A 23 -1.72 -50.78 58.45
N ILE A 24 -1.37 -49.54 58.82
CA ILE A 24 0.00 -49.12 59.13
C ILE A 24 0.53 -49.88 60.35
N LYS A 25 -0.24 -49.95 61.45
CA LYS A 25 0.19 -50.68 62.66
C LYS A 25 0.44 -52.17 62.38
N ILE A 26 -0.39 -52.79 61.55
CA ILE A 26 -0.23 -54.18 61.14
C ILE A 26 1.05 -54.36 60.32
N LEU A 27 1.32 -53.49 59.35
CA LEU A 27 2.54 -53.53 58.53
C LEU A 27 3.82 -53.29 59.36
N MET A 28 3.78 -52.35 60.31
CA MET A 28 4.89 -52.08 61.23
C MET A 28 5.21 -53.26 62.17
N ARG A 29 4.19 -54.01 62.62
CA ARG A 29 4.39 -55.23 63.44
C ARG A 29 4.96 -56.39 62.62
N ARG A 30 4.64 -56.45 61.33
CA ARG A 30 5.00 -57.55 60.43
C ARG A 30 6.38 -57.36 59.79
N ASP A 31 6.77 -56.10 59.56
CA ASP A 31 8.09 -55.72 59.07
C ASP A 31 8.71 -54.62 59.96
N PRO A 32 9.67 -54.97 60.83
CA PRO A 32 10.37 -54.02 61.70
C PRO A 32 11.12 -52.92 60.94
N LYS A 33 11.43 -53.12 59.65
CA LYS A 33 12.13 -52.15 58.79
C LYS A 33 11.18 -51.37 57.87
N PHE A 34 9.87 -51.54 58.02
CA PHE A 34 8.84 -50.93 57.18
C PHE A 34 8.98 -49.40 57.10
N ILE A 35 9.14 -48.75 58.26
CA ILE A 35 9.31 -47.29 58.34
C ILE A 35 10.58 -46.83 57.62
N THR A 36 11.68 -47.57 57.75
CA THR A 36 12.95 -47.23 57.08
C THR A 36 12.83 -47.34 55.55
N ARG A 37 12.08 -48.34 55.04
CA ARG A 37 11.80 -48.44 53.60
C ARG A 37 10.91 -47.29 53.11
N LEU A 38 9.85 -46.97 53.85
CA LEU A 38 8.93 -45.89 53.51
C LEU A 38 9.66 -44.53 53.44
N ILE A 39 10.56 -44.26 54.40
CA ILE A 39 11.42 -43.07 54.40
C ILE A 39 12.31 -43.07 53.13
N SER A 40 12.93 -44.20 52.80
CA SER A 40 13.78 -44.31 51.61
C SER A 40 13.01 -44.10 50.29
N GLU A 41 11.78 -44.60 50.19
CA GLU A 41 10.91 -44.36 49.03
C GLU A 41 10.48 -42.90 48.93
N LEU A 42 10.16 -42.28 50.06
CA LEU A 42 9.80 -40.87 50.12
C LEU A 42 10.97 -39.97 49.71
N ASP A 43 12.20 -40.26 50.18
CA ASP A 43 13.43 -39.59 49.76
C ASP A 43 13.69 -39.74 48.26
N LYS A 44 13.53 -40.95 47.70
CA LYS A 44 13.64 -41.18 46.25
C LYS A 44 12.63 -40.35 45.46
N SER A 45 11.39 -40.29 45.94
CA SER A 45 10.34 -39.48 45.30
C SER A 45 10.65 -37.98 45.35
N MET A 46 11.12 -37.50 46.51
CA MET A 46 11.52 -36.11 46.71
C MET A 46 12.70 -35.74 45.81
N HIS A 47 13.72 -36.57 45.72
CA HIS A 47 14.86 -36.35 44.82
C HIS A 47 14.47 -36.36 43.34
N LYS A 48 13.44 -37.12 42.94
CA LYS A 48 12.90 -37.08 41.58
C LYS A 48 12.22 -35.74 41.31
N VAL A 49 11.33 -35.30 42.20
CA VAL A 49 10.61 -34.02 42.08
C VAL A 49 11.58 -32.83 42.08
N LEU A 50 12.59 -32.84 42.95
CA LEU A 50 13.60 -31.77 42.99
C LEU A 50 14.40 -31.69 41.69
N ARG A 51 14.77 -32.84 41.10
CA ARG A 51 15.45 -32.88 39.79
C ARG A 51 14.57 -32.36 38.67
N GLU A 52 13.30 -32.77 38.63
CA GLU A 52 12.34 -32.28 37.62
C GLU A 52 12.10 -30.77 37.77
N LYS A 53 11.98 -30.27 39.01
CA LYS A 53 11.86 -28.83 39.29
C LYS A 53 13.09 -28.06 38.83
N ALA A 54 14.29 -28.55 39.12
CA ALA A 54 15.53 -27.93 38.68
C ALA A 54 15.63 -27.88 37.15
N LYS A 55 15.28 -29.00 36.48
CA LYS A 55 15.26 -29.08 35.03
C LYS A 55 14.28 -28.06 34.42
N ARG A 56 13.03 -28.02 34.90
CA ARG A 56 12.04 -27.05 34.42
C ARG A 56 12.47 -25.60 34.66
N LYS A 57 13.12 -25.32 35.80
CA LYS A 57 13.63 -23.98 36.09
C LYS A 57 14.72 -23.58 35.09
N GLN A 58 15.60 -24.52 34.73
CA GLN A 58 16.62 -24.29 33.72
C GLN A 58 16.01 -24.09 32.33
N GLU A 59 15.02 -24.90 31.95
CA GLU A 59 14.28 -24.73 30.68
C GLU A 59 13.61 -23.35 30.58
N ILE A 60 13.06 -22.82 31.68
CA ILE A 60 12.48 -21.47 31.73
C ILE A 60 13.57 -20.41 31.56
N GLU A 61 14.70 -20.54 32.27
CA GLU A 61 15.79 -19.57 32.18
C GLU A 61 16.42 -19.52 30.78
N ASP A 62 16.53 -20.68 30.12
CA ASP A 62 17.02 -20.75 28.74
C ASP A 62 16.02 -20.13 27.76
N ALA A 63 14.71 -20.36 27.94
CA ALA A 63 13.67 -19.73 27.13
C ALA A 63 13.60 -18.21 27.33
N GLU A 64 13.79 -17.71 28.56
CA GLU A 64 13.88 -16.27 28.84
C GLU A 64 15.05 -15.62 28.10
N LYS A 65 16.23 -16.28 28.07
CA LYS A 65 17.39 -15.81 27.29
C LYS A 65 17.14 -15.81 25.79
N GLU A 66 16.38 -16.78 25.27
CA GLU A 66 16.00 -16.80 23.85
C GLU A 66 15.03 -15.65 23.52
N ILE A 67 14.05 -15.39 24.38
CA ILE A 67 13.14 -14.25 24.24
C ILE A 67 13.91 -12.93 24.23
N GLU A 68 14.86 -12.74 25.15
CA GLU A 68 15.68 -11.53 25.20
C GLU A 68 16.47 -11.31 23.90
N LYS A 69 17.07 -12.36 23.32
CA LYS A 69 17.77 -12.27 22.04
C LYS A 69 16.84 -11.88 20.89
N ILE A 70 15.65 -12.48 20.85
CA ILE A 70 14.63 -12.15 19.83
C ILE A 70 14.20 -10.69 19.98
N ASP A 71 13.97 -10.22 21.21
CA ASP A 71 13.61 -8.83 21.50
C ASP A 71 14.72 -7.86 21.08
N GLU A 72 15.99 -8.21 21.28
CA GLU A 72 17.13 -7.44 20.80
C GLU A 72 17.17 -7.37 19.27
N GLU A 73 16.94 -8.48 18.57
CA GLU A 73 16.88 -8.52 17.11
C GLU A 73 15.73 -7.65 16.56
N ILE A 74 14.55 -7.74 17.18
CA ILE A 74 13.39 -6.92 16.81
C ILE A 74 13.72 -5.43 16.98
N LYS A 75 14.36 -5.05 18.08
CA LYS A 75 14.71 -3.65 18.38
C LYS A 75 15.80 -3.13 17.44
N THR A 76 16.84 -3.91 17.20
CA THR A 76 18.05 -3.46 16.49
C THR A 76 17.91 -3.53 14.97
N HIS A 77 17.19 -4.51 14.44
CA HIS A 77 17.15 -4.77 13.01
C HIS A 77 15.76 -4.57 12.41
N ILE A 78 14.71 -5.06 13.05
CA ILE A 78 13.38 -5.07 12.44
C ILE A 78 12.73 -3.69 12.54
N THR A 79 12.63 -3.14 13.76
CA THR A 79 11.99 -1.84 14.03
C THR A 79 12.55 -0.68 13.19
N PRO A 80 13.88 -0.46 13.10
CA PRO A 80 14.42 0.63 12.29
C PRO A 80 14.22 0.40 10.79
N ASN A 81 14.24 -0.86 10.32
CA ASN A 81 13.98 -1.17 8.93
C ASN A 81 12.53 -0.86 8.54
N VAL A 82 11.56 -1.19 9.40
CA VAL A 82 10.16 -0.84 9.18
C VAL A 82 10.00 0.67 9.09
N ALA A 83 10.53 1.42 10.06
CA ALA A 83 10.47 2.89 10.04
C ALA A 83 11.13 3.50 8.78
N ARG A 84 12.25 2.93 8.31
CA ARG A 84 12.91 3.35 7.07
C ARG A 84 12.04 3.08 5.84
N LEU A 85 11.39 1.92 5.78
CA LEU A 85 10.50 1.56 4.68
C LEU A 85 9.24 2.45 4.65
N GLU A 86 8.66 2.75 5.80
CA GLU A 86 7.52 3.66 5.92
C GLU A 86 7.87 5.07 5.41
N SER A 87 9.02 5.60 5.81
CA SER A 87 9.52 6.89 5.31
C SER A 87 9.73 6.87 3.79
N ALA A 88 10.30 5.80 3.25
CA ALA A 88 10.49 5.64 1.81
C ALA A 88 9.15 5.56 1.04
N ILE A 89 8.15 4.87 1.61
CA ILE A 89 6.79 4.78 1.03
C ILE A 89 6.12 6.15 1.04
N ALA A 90 6.23 6.91 2.14
CA ALA A 90 5.69 8.26 2.24
C ALA A 90 6.32 9.19 1.19
N SER A 91 7.65 9.19 1.08
CA SER A 91 8.39 9.98 0.08
C SER A 91 7.98 9.64 -1.36
N LYS A 92 7.90 8.34 -1.70
CA LYS A 92 7.47 7.90 -3.04
C LYS A 92 6.00 8.22 -3.32
N SER A 93 5.14 8.17 -2.30
CA SER A 93 3.72 8.52 -2.45
C SER A 93 3.54 10.01 -2.73
N ALA A 94 4.29 10.86 -2.02
CA ALA A 94 4.32 12.31 -2.28
C ALA A 94 4.85 12.61 -3.69
N LEU A 95 5.92 11.93 -4.13
CA LEU A 95 6.44 12.07 -5.49
C LEU A 95 5.40 11.65 -6.54
N ARG A 96 4.69 10.54 -6.32
CA ARG A 96 3.62 10.08 -7.22
C ARG A 96 2.51 11.11 -7.35
N GLU A 97 2.09 11.71 -6.23
CA GLU A 97 1.06 12.74 -6.22
C GLU A 97 1.50 14.01 -6.96
N HIS A 98 2.74 14.46 -6.72
CA HIS A 98 3.33 15.57 -7.45
C HIS A 98 3.40 15.31 -8.96
N LEU A 99 3.87 14.13 -9.38
CA LEU A 99 3.93 13.76 -10.80
C LEU A 99 2.54 13.69 -11.43
N LYS A 100 1.54 13.19 -10.69
CA LYS A 100 0.15 13.19 -11.15
C LYS A 100 -0.35 14.61 -11.40
N GLN A 101 -0.14 15.52 -10.46
CA GLN A 101 -0.51 16.93 -10.63
C GLN A 101 0.21 17.58 -11.83
N GLN A 102 1.49 17.27 -12.04
CA GLN A 102 2.23 17.73 -13.21
C GLN A 102 1.62 17.20 -14.51
N CYS A 103 1.35 15.89 -14.61
CA CYS A 103 0.69 15.30 -15.77
C CYS A 103 -0.68 15.93 -16.05
N ASP A 104 -1.51 16.10 -15.02
CA ASP A 104 -2.83 16.73 -15.17
C ASP A 104 -2.70 18.18 -15.66
N SER A 105 -1.69 18.91 -15.16
CA SER A 105 -1.43 20.28 -15.58
C SER A 105 -0.97 20.37 -17.04
N GLU A 106 -0.07 19.48 -17.48
CA GLU A 106 0.43 19.43 -18.86
C GLU A 106 -0.67 18.97 -19.82
N PHE A 107 -1.51 18.01 -19.40
CA PHE A 107 -2.65 17.58 -20.20
C PHE A 107 -3.63 18.72 -20.45
N ASN A 108 -3.91 19.53 -19.42
CA ASN A 108 -4.75 20.72 -19.56
C ASN A 108 -4.11 21.78 -20.47
N LYS A 109 -2.79 21.98 -20.41
CA LYS A 109 -2.07 22.89 -21.33
C LYS A 109 -2.20 22.42 -22.77
N VAL A 110 -1.96 21.15 -23.05
CA VAL A 110 -2.10 20.57 -24.40
C VAL A 110 -3.53 20.76 -24.92
N LYS A 111 -4.54 20.46 -24.09
CA LYS A 111 -5.95 20.66 -24.46
C LYS A 111 -6.27 22.12 -24.83
N ASN A 112 -5.73 23.08 -24.08
CA ASN A 112 -5.91 24.50 -24.38
C ASN A 112 -5.20 24.90 -25.68
N LEU A 113 -3.95 24.44 -25.89
CA LEU A 113 -3.21 24.68 -27.12
C LEU A 113 -3.90 24.07 -28.35
N GLU A 114 -4.50 22.88 -28.22
CA GLU A 114 -5.31 22.30 -29.28
C GLU A 114 -6.54 23.14 -29.62
N ALA A 115 -7.23 23.68 -28.61
CA ALA A 115 -8.38 24.57 -28.81
C ALA A 115 -7.96 25.86 -29.52
N GLU A 116 -6.85 26.46 -29.11
CA GLU A 116 -6.28 27.66 -29.75
C GLU A 116 -5.87 27.40 -31.20
N ALA A 117 -5.19 26.27 -31.47
CA ALA A 117 -4.81 25.86 -32.82
C ALA A 117 -6.03 25.68 -33.72
N ARG A 118 -7.09 25.02 -33.22
CA ARG A 118 -8.36 24.86 -33.97
C ARG A 118 -9.00 26.22 -34.29
N ALA A 119 -9.05 27.12 -33.30
CA ALA A 119 -9.59 28.46 -33.49
C ALA A 119 -8.77 29.26 -34.53
N LEU A 120 -7.44 29.13 -34.52
CA LEU A 120 -6.56 29.79 -35.48
C LEU A 120 -6.77 29.25 -36.91
N ILE A 121 -6.87 27.92 -37.07
CA ILE A 121 -7.17 27.30 -38.36
C ILE A 121 -8.52 27.78 -38.90
N GLN A 122 -9.54 27.86 -38.03
CA GLN A 122 -10.87 28.35 -38.42
C GLN A 122 -10.83 29.82 -38.86
N LYS A 123 -10.14 30.68 -38.11
CA LYS A 123 -9.95 32.11 -38.47
C LYS A 123 -9.20 32.24 -39.80
N SER A 124 -8.12 31.48 -39.99
CA SER A 124 -7.33 31.47 -41.23
C SER A 124 -8.19 31.09 -42.43
N ARG A 125 -8.98 30.00 -42.34
CA ARG A 125 -9.91 29.58 -43.39
C ARG A 125 -10.95 30.66 -43.73
N HIS A 126 -11.53 31.29 -42.71
CA HIS A 126 -12.51 32.36 -42.90
C HIS A 126 -11.87 33.57 -43.62
N THR A 127 -10.70 34.01 -43.17
CA THR A 127 -9.98 35.13 -43.77
C THR A 127 -9.56 34.83 -45.21
N ALA A 128 -9.02 33.64 -45.47
CA ALA A 128 -8.68 33.20 -46.83
C ALA A 128 -9.91 33.18 -47.75
N GLY A 129 -11.04 32.65 -47.28
CA GLY A 129 -12.29 32.64 -48.04
C GLY A 129 -12.88 34.03 -48.27
N LYS A 130 -12.71 34.97 -47.33
CA LYS A 130 -13.09 36.38 -47.52
C LYS A 130 -12.19 37.05 -48.55
N LEU A 131 -10.87 36.83 -48.48
CA LEU A 131 -9.91 37.37 -49.43
C LEU A 131 -10.20 36.86 -50.85
N MET A 132 -10.38 35.56 -51.03
CA MET A 132 -10.70 35.00 -52.36
C MET A 132 -11.97 35.58 -52.96
N ARG A 133 -13.04 35.73 -52.15
CA ARG A 133 -14.29 36.37 -52.60
C ARG A 133 -14.06 37.83 -53.00
N ASN A 134 -13.34 38.58 -52.17
CA ASN A 134 -13.04 39.99 -52.45
C ASN A 134 -12.18 40.14 -53.72
N THR A 135 -11.15 39.30 -53.89
CA THR A 135 -10.29 39.32 -55.08
C THR A 135 -11.06 38.92 -56.34
N ALA A 136 -11.92 37.90 -56.27
CA ALA A 136 -12.78 37.51 -57.38
C ALA A 136 -13.76 38.64 -57.75
N GLN A 137 -14.37 39.30 -56.75
CA GLN A 137 -15.23 40.46 -56.96
C GLN A 137 -14.47 41.60 -57.63
N GLN A 138 -13.29 41.97 -57.12
CA GLN A 138 -12.43 43.01 -57.73
C GLN A 138 -12.10 42.69 -59.19
N ARG A 139 -11.68 41.46 -59.49
CA ARG A 139 -11.39 41.05 -60.89
C ARG A 139 -12.61 41.13 -61.79
N LEU A 140 -13.80 40.80 -61.29
CA LEU A 140 -15.06 40.94 -62.05
C LEU A 140 -15.43 42.41 -62.28
N GLU A 141 -15.23 43.27 -61.28
CA GLU A 141 -15.44 44.71 -61.41
C GLU A 141 -14.46 45.33 -62.42
N GLU A 142 -13.17 44.96 -62.37
CA GLU A 142 -12.14 45.36 -63.34
C GLU A 142 -12.50 44.92 -64.76
N ALA A 143 -12.91 43.66 -64.95
CA ALA A 143 -13.27 43.13 -66.26
C ALA A 143 -14.55 43.77 -66.83
N ARG A 144 -15.51 44.14 -65.98
CA ARG A 144 -16.76 44.81 -66.39
C ARG A 144 -16.60 46.31 -66.57
N GLY A 145 -15.59 46.92 -65.93
CA GLY A 145 -15.36 48.36 -65.93
C GLY A 145 -16.33 49.17 -65.05
N PHE A 146 -17.17 48.51 -64.25
CA PHE A 146 -18.08 49.15 -63.30
C PHE A 146 -18.35 48.27 -62.08
N ASN A 147 -18.60 48.91 -60.94
CA ASN A 147 -18.85 48.22 -59.68
C ASN A 147 -20.31 47.71 -59.61
N THR A 148 -20.49 46.42 -59.38
CA THR A 148 -21.82 45.76 -59.31
C THR A 148 -22.62 46.11 -58.05
N SER A 149 -21.95 46.60 -57.00
CA SER A 149 -22.59 47.08 -55.77
C SER A 149 -23.03 48.54 -55.85
N GLN A 150 -22.62 49.28 -56.88
CA GLN A 150 -23.16 50.60 -57.15
C GLN A 150 -24.51 50.49 -57.87
N PRO A 151 -25.56 51.21 -57.42
CA PRO A 151 -26.84 51.20 -58.11
C PRO A 151 -26.69 51.78 -59.52
N THR A 152 -27.37 51.16 -60.50
CA THR A 152 -27.32 51.53 -61.92
C THR A 152 -27.63 53.02 -62.19
N THR A 153 -28.40 53.64 -61.30
CA THR A 153 -28.70 55.08 -61.33
C THR A 153 -27.45 55.96 -61.17
N ALA A 154 -26.48 55.55 -60.36
CA ALA A 154 -25.23 56.29 -60.17
C ALA A 154 -24.28 56.16 -61.39
N LEU A 155 -24.29 54.99 -62.05
CA LEU A 155 -23.47 54.75 -63.25
C LEU A 155 -23.95 55.56 -64.46
N LEU A 156 -25.27 55.68 -64.65
CA LEU A 156 -25.88 56.47 -65.72
C LEU A 156 -25.65 57.98 -65.56
N ALA A 157 -25.61 58.48 -64.32
CA ALA A 157 -25.31 59.88 -64.03
C ALA A 157 -23.86 60.25 -64.38
N ALA A 158 -22.91 59.32 -64.21
CA ALA A 158 -21.49 59.53 -64.50
C ALA A 158 -21.13 59.47 -66.00
N SER A 159 -21.88 58.70 -66.82
CA SER A 159 -21.65 58.62 -68.27
C SER A 159 -22.15 59.85 -69.05
N GLY A 160 -22.91 60.74 -68.40
CA GLY A 160 -23.37 62.01 -68.97
C GLY A 160 -22.30 63.11 -68.97
N LYS A 161 -21.12 62.87 -69.57
CA LYS A 161 -20.16 63.94 -69.85
C LYS A 161 -20.77 64.86 -70.94
N LYS A 162 -21.17 66.07 -70.55
CA LYS A 162 -21.52 67.16 -71.50
C LYS A 162 -20.34 67.40 -72.46
N PRO A 163 -20.57 67.57 -73.77
CA PRO A 163 -19.50 67.93 -74.69
C PRO A 163 -18.91 69.29 -74.34
N ALA A 164 -17.57 69.37 -74.33
CA ALA A 164 -16.82 70.59 -74.07
C ALA A 164 -17.15 71.65 -75.14
N LYS A 165 -17.43 72.87 -74.69
CA LYS A 165 -17.63 74.05 -75.56
C LYS A 165 -16.26 74.45 -76.14
N PRO A 166 -16.13 74.72 -77.45
CA PRO A 166 -14.84 75.09 -78.03
C PRO A 166 -14.43 76.51 -77.58
N PRO A 167 -13.13 76.82 -77.54
CA PRO A 167 -12.64 78.14 -77.19
C PRO A 167 -13.03 79.14 -78.29
N GLY A 168 -13.42 80.34 -77.88
CA GLY A 168 -13.78 81.45 -78.76
C GLY A 168 -12.61 82.07 -79.48
#